data_AF-A0A356NPK9-F1
#
_entry.id   AF-A0A356NPK9-F1
#
_cell.length_a   1.000
_cell.length_b   1.000
_cell.length_c   1.000
_cell.angle_alpha   90.00
_cell.angle_beta   90.00
_cell.angle_gamma   90.00
#
_symmetry.space_group_name_H-M   'P 1'
#
loop_
_entity.id
_entity.type
_entity.pdbx_description
1 polymer ?
#
loop_
_entity_poly.entity_id
_entity_poly.type
_entity_poly.pdbx_seq_one_letter_code
_entity_poly.pdbx_strand_id
1 'polypeptide(L)'
;MAKATPGSPNDSGGAAMPNQPIKLQIDSGQVLTITFQGEVGVQYLLEQSMDLRRWNEAHRATGQTAPIRFMISHGQAQPKSFFRVVIP
;
A
#
# COMPACT_ATOMS: atom_id res chain seq x y z
N MET A 1 6.84 -24.50 19.46
CA MET A 1 6.33 -23.17 19.07
C MET A 1 7.37 -22.50 18.19
N ALA A 2 7.10 -22.30 16.90
CA ALA A 2 8.03 -21.65 15.97
C ALA A 2 7.83 -20.12 16.04
N LYS A 3 8.94 -19.39 16.26
CA LYS A 3 9.02 -17.93 16.34
C LYS A 3 9.03 -17.36 14.92
N ALA A 4 8.11 -16.45 14.59
CA ALA A 4 8.12 -15.75 13.31
C ALA A 4 9.38 -14.87 13.21
N THR A 5 10.21 -15.12 12.19
CA THR A 5 11.36 -14.29 11.86
C THR A 5 10.86 -12.95 11.33
N PRO A 6 11.21 -11.80 11.94
CA PRO A 6 10.92 -10.51 11.34
C PRO A 6 11.63 -10.42 9.99
N GLY A 7 10.88 -10.12 8.93
CA GLY A 7 11.45 -9.85 7.61
C GLY A 7 12.48 -8.71 7.70
N SER A 8 13.47 -8.76 6.80
CA SER A 8 14.57 -7.79 6.76
C SER A 8 14.08 -6.34 6.85
N PRO A 9 14.79 -5.46 7.58
CA PRO A 9 14.52 -4.03 7.55
C PRO A 9 14.59 -3.57 6.09
N ASN A 10 13.60 -2.79 5.63
CA ASN A 10 13.75 -2.08 4.37
C ASN A 10 15.03 -1.24 4.46
N ASP A 11 16.04 -1.58 3.66
CA ASP A 11 17.23 -0.76 3.48
C ASP A 11 16.82 0.58 2.88
N SER A 12 16.62 1.59 3.73
CA SER A 12 16.48 2.99 3.33
C SER A 12 16.76 3.89 4.53
N GLY A 13 18.04 4.15 4.80
CA GLY A 13 18.52 5.18 5.73
C GLY A 13 18.29 6.61 5.22
N GLY A 14 17.09 6.91 4.71
CA GLY A 14 16.67 8.23 4.26
C GLY A 14 15.29 8.53 4.81
N ALA A 15 15.08 9.75 5.29
CA ALA A 15 13.76 10.21 5.72
C ALA A 15 12.72 9.89 4.63
N ALA A 16 11.62 9.24 4.99
CA ALA A 16 10.53 8.95 4.07
C ALA A 16 10.05 10.27 3.45
N MET A 17 10.40 10.50 2.18
CA MET A 17 9.90 11.65 1.46
C MET A 17 8.42 11.41 1.13
N PRO A 18 7.51 12.37 1.41
CA PRO A 18 6.07 12.15 1.33
C PRO A 18 5.56 11.73 -0.06
N ASN A 19 6.37 11.95 -1.11
CA ASN A 19 6.00 11.67 -2.51
C ASN A 19 6.77 10.51 -3.13
N GLN A 20 7.51 9.70 -2.35
CA GLN A 20 8.21 8.56 -2.91
C GLN A 20 7.28 7.34 -3.01
N PRO A 21 7.18 6.70 -4.20
CA PRO A 21 6.33 5.53 -4.37
C PRO A 21 6.89 4.35 -3.55
N ILE A 22 6.10 3.89 -2.58
CA ILE A 22 6.39 2.68 -1.81
C ILE A 22 6.19 1.47 -2.73
N LYS A 23 7.24 0.66 -2.92
CA LYS A 23 7.16 -0.59 -3.68
C LYS A 23 7.06 -1.76 -2.71
N LEU A 24 5.92 -2.45 -2.72
CA LEU A 24 5.69 -3.67 -1.92
C LEU A 24 5.60 -4.87 -2.87
N GLN A 25 6.45 -5.88 -2.66
CA GLN A 25 6.31 -7.19 -3.30
C GLN A 25 5.68 -8.15 -2.29
N ILE A 26 4.59 -8.84 -2.68
CA ILE A 26 3.79 -9.64 -1.76
C ILE A 26 3.54 -11.03 -2.35
N ASP A 27 3.71 -12.05 -1.51
CA ASP A 27 3.38 -13.43 -1.81
C ASP A 27 1.85 -13.66 -1.70
N SER A 28 1.28 -14.36 -2.68
CA SER A 28 -0.17 -14.60 -2.75
C SER A 28 -0.64 -15.48 -1.58
N GLY A 29 -1.55 -14.97 -0.74
CA GLY A 29 -2.19 -15.78 0.32
C GLY A 29 -2.57 -15.03 1.60
N GLN A 30 -2.10 -13.79 1.79
CA GLN A 30 -2.39 -13.00 2.99
C GLN A 30 -3.22 -11.75 2.66
N VAL A 31 -4.03 -11.32 3.64
CA VAL A 31 -4.71 -10.01 3.58
C VAL A 31 -3.65 -8.93 3.60
N LEU A 32 -3.66 -8.06 2.59
CA LEU A 32 -2.76 -6.91 2.54
C LEU A 32 -3.46 -5.71 3.19
N THR A 33 -2.80 -5.09 4.16
CA THR A 33 -3.25 -3.81 4.71
C THR A 33 -2.22 -2.73 4.41
N ILE A 34 -2.62 -1.70 3.65
CA ILE A 34 -1.80 -0.51 3.39
C ILE A 34 -2.29 0.59 4.31
N THR A 35 -1.41 1.11 5.17
CA THR A 35 -1.73 2.16 6.15
C THR A 35 -0.81 3.35 5.96
N PHE A 36 -1.37 4.56 5.91
CA PHE A 36 -0.61 5.81 5.86
C PHE A 36 -1.38 6.95 6.53
N GLN A 37 -0.65 8.00 6.91
CA GLN A 37 -1.26 9.23 7.40
C GLN A 37 -1.67 10.08 6.20
N GLY A 38 -2.96 10.37 6.10
CA GLY A 38 -3.49 11.29 5.09
C GLY A 38 -3.86 12.62 5.73
N GLU A 39 -3.88 13.67 4.92
CA GLU A 39 -4.37 14.98 5.33
C GLU A 39 -5.90 14.96 5.44
N VAL A 40 -6.43 15.60 6.50
CA VAL A 40 -7.87 15.62 6.77
C VAL A 40 -8.62 16.30 5.62
N GLY A 41 -9.62 15.62 5.08
CA GLY A 41 -10.45 16.13 3.97
C GLY A 41 -9.86 15.91 2.58
N VAL A 42 -8.61 15.46 2.45
CA VAL A 42 -8.01 15.10 1.15
C VAL A 42 -8.47 13.71 0.72
N GLN A 43 -8.87 13.57 -0.54
CA GLN A 43 -9.20 12.26 -1.11
C GLN A 43 -7.94 11.55 -1.60
N TYR A 44 -7.84 10.27 -1.29
CA TYR A 44 -6.76 9.41 -1.70
C TYR A 44 -7.31 8.20 -2.46
N LEU A 45 -6.60 7.86 -3.53
CA LEU A 45 -6.86 6.71 -4.37
C LEU A 45 -5.72 5.71 -4.23
N LEU A 46 -6.06 4.48 -3.85
CA LEU A 46 -5.14 3.36 -3.99
C LEU A 46 -5.31 2.77 -5.38
N GLU A 47 -4.23 2.78 -6.15
CA GLU A 47 -4.18 2.17 -7.46
C GLU A 47 -3.29 0.92 -7.45
N GLN A 48 -3.62 -0.01 -8.34
CA GLN A 48 -2.93 -1.28 -8.52
C GLN A 48 -2.50 -1.47 -9.97
N SER A 49 -1.34 -2.10 -10.18
CA SER A 49 -0.80 -2.43 -11.50
C SER A 49 -0.04 -3.76 -11.47
N MET A 50 -0.06 -4.51 -12.57
CA MET A 50 0.83 -5.67 -12.75
C MET A 50 2.14 -5.33 -13.49
N ASP A 51 2.18 -4.21 -14.22
CA ASP A 51 3.26 -3.89 -15.16
C ASP A 51 3.84 -2.48 -15.03
N LEU A 52 3.36 -1.70 -14.05
CA LEU A 52 3.69 -0.29 -13.78
C LEU A 52 3.30 0.71 -14.87
N ARG A 53 2.78 0.25 -16.02
CA ARG A 53 2.39 1.10 -17.15
C ARG A 53 0.92 1.49 -17.09
N ARG A 54 0.08 0.58 -16.59
CA ARG A 54 -1.37 0.79 -16.45
C ARG A 54 -1.78 0.63 -15.00
N TRP A 55 -2.45 1.65 -14.47
CA TRP A 55 -2.91 1.71 -13.09
C TRP A 55 -4.44 1.68 -13.09
N ASN A 56 -5.00 0.85 -12.22
CA ASN A 56 -6.44 0.74 -12.02
C ASN A 56 -6.78 1.12 -10.57
N GLU A 57 -7.88 1.83 -10.37
CA GLU A 57 -8.42 2.10 -9.05
C GLU A 57 -8.75 0.79 -8.34
N ALA A 58 -8.18 0.61 -7.15
CA ALA A 58 -8.48 -0.51 -6.26
C ALA A 58 -9.38 -0.06 -5.11
N HIS A 59 -9.04 1.05 -4.44
CA HIS A 59 -9.78 1.58 -3.30
C HIS A 59 -9.68 3.09 -3.21
N ARG A 60 -10.62 3.71 -2.50
CA ARG A 60 -10.67 5.16 -2.25
C ARG A 60 -10.98 5.45 -0.79
N ALA A 61 -10.35 6.48 -0.24
CA ALA A 61 -10.61 6.95 1.12
C ALA A 61 -10.38 8.46 1.24
N THR A 62 -11.09 9.10 2.17
CA THR A 62 -10.83 10.49 2.55
C THR A 62 -10.01 10.50 3.83
N GLY A 63 -8.98 11.34 3.88
CA GLY A 63 -8.16 11.51 5.08
C GLY A 63 -8.97 12.05 6.25
N GLN A 64 -8.63 11.53 7.43
CA GLN A 64 -9.24 11.85 8.71
C GLN A 64 -8.12 11.98 9.75
N THR A 65 -8.46 12.32 10.99
CA THR A 65 -7.50 12.35 12.11
C THR A 65 -6.87 10.97 12.36
N ALA A 66 -7.60 9.90 12.04
CA ALA A 66 -7.08 8.54 12.10
C ALA A 66 -6.33 8.16 10.80
N PRO A 67 -5.31 7.29 10.88
CA PRO A 67 -4.60 6.79 9.70
C PRO A 67 -5.57 6.11 8.71
N ILE A 68 -5.36 6.36 7.42
CA ILE A 68 -6.10 5.70 6.35
C ILE A 68 -5.64 4.24 6.26
N ARG A 69 -6.59 3.32 6.14
CA ARG A 69 -6.34 1.89 5.98
C ARG A 69 -7.05 1.35 4.75
N PHE A 70 -6.29 0.84 3.80
CA PHE A 70 -6.81 0.05 2.69
C PHE A 70 -6.58 -1.43 2.96
N MET A 71 -7.67 -2.18 3.07
CA MET A 71 -7.62 -3.64 3.24
C MET A 71 -7.91 -4.30 1.91
N ILE A 72 -6.97 -5.07 1.40
CA ILE A 72 -7.13 -5.85 0.17
C ILE A 72 -7.31 -7.31 0.58
N SER A 73 -8.54 -7.79 0.40
CA SER A 73 -8.94 -9.14 0.79
C SER A 73 -8.27 -10.21 -0.07
N HIS A 74 -8.26 -11.44 0.45
CA HIS A 74 -7.73 -12.59 -0.26
C HIS A 74 -8.38 -12.74 -1.65
N GLY A 75 -7.57 -12.86 -2.69
CA GLY A 75 -8.03 -12.99 -4.08
C GLY A 75 -8.38 -11.67 -4.79
N GLN A 76 -8.36 -10.52 -4.11
CA GLN A 76 -8.55 -9.21 -4.76
C GLN A 76 -7.23 -8.60 -5.23
N ALA A 77 -6.12 -8.87 -4.53
CA ALA A 77 -4.80 -8.56 -5.04
C ALA A 77 -4.43 -9.57 -6.15
N GLN A 78 -4.12 -9.06 -7.34
CA GLN A 78 -3.57 -9.90 -8.40
C GLN A 78 -2.12 -10.27 -8.01
N PRO A 79 -1.66 -11.50 -8.28
CA PRO A 79 -0.30 -11.91 -7.95
C PRO A 79 0.74 -10.96 -8.53
N LYS A 80 1.81 -10.65 -7.78
CA LYS A 80 2.89 -9.74 -8.21
C LYS A 80 2.42 -8.34 -8.61
N SER A 81 1.38 -7.83 -7.95
CA SER A 81 0.92 -6.46 -8.16
C SER A 81 1.80 -5.43 -7.45
N PHE A 82 1.91 -4.28 -8.09
CA PHE A 82 2.41 -3.03 -7.53
C PHE A 82 1.23 -2.17 -7.09
N PHE A 83 1.44 -1.40 -6.02
CA PHE A 83 0.44 -0.47 -5.49
C PHE A 83 1.04 0.92 -5.41
N ARG A 84 0.22 1.95 -5.61
CA ARG A 84 0.57 3.34 -5.31
C ARG A 84 -0.62 4.08 -4.74
N VAL A 85 -0.36 5.07 -3.91
CA VAL A 85 -1.38 6.02 -3.44
C VAL A 85 -1.21 7.31 -4.21
N VAL A 86 -2.31 7.84 -4.74
CA VAL A 86 -2.34 9.14 -5.43
C VAL A 86 -3.45 10.02 -4.85
N ILE A 87 -3.30 11.34 -4.99
CA ILE A 87 -4.38 12.30 -4.82
C ILE A 87 -4.93 12.55 -6.23
N PRO A 88 -6.22 12.27 -6.49
CA PRO A 88 -6.83 12.41 -7.82
C PRO A 88 -7.01 13.86 -8.26
#